data_AF-A0A0G1NZF6-F1
#
_entry.id   AF-A0A0G1NZF6-F1
#
_cell.length_a   1.000
_cell.length_b   1.000
_cell.length_c   1.000
_cell.angle_alpha   90.00
_cell.angle_beta   90.00
_cell.angle_gamma   90.00
#
_symmetry.space_group_name_H-M   'P 1'
#
loop_
_entity.id
_entity.type
_entity.pdbx_description
1 polymer ?
#
loop_
_entity_poly.entity_id
_entity_poly.type
_entity_poly.pdbx_seq_one_letter_code
_entity_poly.pdbx_strand_id
1 'polypeptide(L)'
;CLRVRITAPFTTRVKNTLKYDGKRTKLEAVEWVRHIESQRNRFIRQYFGVNPHNPWNYDLVISTDQLTLDQAANLIIQAYLIKFPQEKKPLANKI
;
A
#
# COMPACT_ATOMS: atom_id res chain seq x y z
N CYS A 1 -6.66 10.02 11.71
CA CYS A 1 -6.51 8.76 10.96
C CYS A 1 -5.04 8.32 10.93
N LEU A 2 -4.77 7.03 10.67
CA LEU A 2 -3.45 6.52 10.32
C LEU A 2 -3.30 6.51 8.79
N ARG A 3 -2.31 7.20 8.25
CA ARG A 3 -2.00 7.27 6.82
C ARG A 3 -0.94 6.24 6.50
N VAL A 4 -1.31 5.18 5.79
CA VAL A 4 -0.41 4.10 5.43
C VAL A 4 -0.20 4.07 3.92
N ARG A 5 1.06 3.96 3.49
CA ARG A 5 1.40 3.66 2.10
C ARG A 5 1.86 2.22 1.97
N ILE A 6 1.12 1.44 1.18
CA ILE A 6 1.51 0.09 0.79
C ILE A 6 2.26 0.15 -0.54
N THR A 7 3.41 -0.51 -0.61
CA THR A 7 4.25 -0.56 -1.81
C THR A 7 4.87 -1.95 -1.98
N ALA A 8 5.50 -2.19 -3.12
CA ALA A 8 6.35 -3.33 -3.41
C ALA A 8 7.26 -2.98 -4.60
N PRO A 9 8.40 -3.68 -4.79
CA PRO A 9 9.21 -3.57 -5.99
C PRO A 9 8.38 -3.70 -7.25
N PHE A 10 8.79 -3.01 -8.32
CA PHE A 10 8.07 -3.00 -9.59
C PHE A 10 7.86 -4.43 -10.13
N THR A 11 8.89 -5.26 -10.05
CA THR A 11 8.86 -6.68 -10.46
C THR A 11 7.80 -7.48 -9.70
N THR A 12 7.70 -7.28 -8.39
CA THR A 12 6.70 -7.94 -7.53
C THR A 12 5.29 -7.49 -7.88
N ARG A 13 5.08 -6.18 -8.10
CA ARG A 13 3.78 -5.66 -8.55
C ARG A 13 3.36 -6.26 -9.90
N VAL A 14 4.27 -6.35 -10.87
CA VAL A 14 4.02 -6.96 -12.18
C VAL A 14 3.66 -8.45 -12.03
N LYS A 15 4.41 -9.20 -11.23
CA LYS A 15 4.13 -10.63 -10.95
C LYS A 15 2.73 -10.80 -10.34
N ASN A 16 2.36 -9.95 -9.39
CA ASN A 16 1.05 -10.00 -8.76
C ASN A 16 -0.07 -9.65 -9.75
N THR A 17 0.09 -8.59 -10.54
CA THR A 17 -0.89 -8.24 -11.60
C THR A 17 -1.05 -9.36 -12.62
N LEU A 18 0.03 -10.02 -13.03
CA LEU A 18 -0.06 -11.17 -13.92
C LEU A 18 -0.85 -12.34 -13.29
N LYS A 19 -0.63 -12.59 -12.00
CA LYS A 19 -1.24 -13.71 -11.28
C LYS A 19 -2.70 -13.48 -10.90
N TYR A 20 -3.07 -12.25 -10.54
CA TYR A 20 -4.34 -11.95 -9.88
C TYR A 20 -5.26 -11.01 -10.69
N ASP A 21 -4.72 -10.18 -11.60
CA ASP A 21 -5.53 -9.18 -12.33
C ASP A 21 -5.95 -9.65 -13.73
N GLY A 22 -5.85 -10.95 -14.01
CA GLY A 22 -6.32 -11.57 -15.25
C GLY A 22 -5.58 -11.14 -16.53
N LYS A 23 -4.36 -10.60 -16.41
CA LYS A 23 -3.52 -10.24 -17.57
C LYS A 23 -2.96 -11.50 -18.22
N ARG A 24 -2.95 -11.54 -19.56
CA ARG A 24 -2.57 -12.74 -20.31
C ARG A 24 -1.06 -12.79 -20.55
N THR A 25 -0.41 -11.64 -20.62
CA THR A 25 1.03 -11.55 -20.88
C THR A 25 1.77 -10.70 -19.84
N LYS A 26 3.07 -10.96 -19.69
CA LYS A 26 3.95 -10.13 -18.86
C LYS A 26 4.00 -8.69 -19.35
N LEU A 27 3.94 -8.46 -20.66
CA LEU A 27 3.96 -7.12 -21.26
C LEU A 27 2.72 -6.33 -20.85
N GLU A 28 1.53 -6.93 -20.98
CA GLU A 28 0.27 -6.32 -20.53
C GLU A 28 0.31 -5.98 -19.03
N ALA A 29 0.87 -6.86 -18.19
CA ALA A 29 1.01 -6.60 -16.77
C ALA A 29 1.97 -5.43 -16.48
N VAL A 30 3.09 -5.33 -17.20
CA VAL A 30 4.04 -4.21 -17.11
C VAL A 30 3.37 -2.89 -17.48
N GLU A 31 2.67 -2.87 -18.61
CA GLU A 31 1.96 -1.68 -19.08
C GLU A 31 0.86 -1.26 -18.11
N TRP A 32 0.11 -2.23 -17.59
CA TRP A 32 -0.94 -1.98 -16.60
C TRP A 32 -0.39 -1.36 -15.32
N VAL A 33 0.67 -1.93 -14.75
CA VAL A 33 1.30 -1.39 -13.53
C VAL A 33 1.79 0.04 -13.75
N ARG A 34 2.44 0.31 -14.89
CA ARG A 34 2.91 1.66 -15.25
C ARG A 34 1.75 2.64 -15.43
N HIS A 35 0.69 2.20 -16.12
CA HIS A 35 -0.51 3.00 -16.35
C HIS A 35 -1.16 3.40 -15.03
N ILE A 36 -1.44 2.44 -14.16
CA ILE A 36 -2.08 2.69 -12.86
C ILE A 36 -1.20 3.58 -11.96
N GLU A 37 0.11 3.35 -11.93
CA GLU A 37 1.04 4.19 -11.17
C GLU A 37 1.09 5.62 -11.70
N SER A 38 1.13 5.81 -13.03
CA SER A 38 1.09 7.12 -13.66
C SER A 38 -0.21 7.86 -13.36
N GLN A 39 -1.37 7.20 -13.50
CA GLN A 39 -2.67 7.79 -13.19
C GLN A 39 -2.78 8.20 -11.72
N ARG A 40 -2.36 7.33 -10.80
CA ARG A 40 -2.35 7.63 -9.36
C ARG A 40 -1.45 8.81 -9.03
N ASN A 41 -0.25 8.85 -9.59
CA ASN A 41 0.69 9.94 -9.36
C ASN A 41 0.18 11.26 -9.92
N ARG A 42 -0.44 11.24 -11.11
CA ARG A 42 -1.05 12.42 -11.73
C ARG A 42 -2.19 12.95 -10.87
N PHE A 43 -3.11 12.09 -10.46
CA PHE A 43 -4.23 12.43 -9.58
C PHE A 43 -3.74 13.10 -8.28
N ILE A 44 -2.79 12.47 -7.60
CA ILE A 44 -2.29 13.01 -6.32
C ILE A 44 -1.62 14.38 -6.52
N ARG A 45 -0.80 14.54 -7.55
CA ARG A 45 -0.15 15.82 -7.84
C ARG A 45 -1.15 16.90 -8.24
N GLN A 46 -2.12 16.57 -9.09
CA GLN A 46 -3.09 17.52 -9.63
C GLN A 46 -4.04 18.03 -8.54
N TYR A 47 -4.54 17.15 -7.67
CA TYR A 47 -5.58 17.52 -6.71
C TYR A 47 -5.04 17.89 -5.33
N PHE A 48 -3.85 17.41 -4.95
CA PHE A 48 -3.28 17.66 -3.63
C PHE A 48 -1.96 18.43 -3.65
N GLY A 49 -1.35 18.64 -4.83
CA GLY A 49 -0.10 19.39 -4.95
C GLY A 49 1.13 18.71 -4.32
N VAL A 50 1.01 17.45 -3.88
CA VAL A 50 2.08 16.74 -3.16
C VAL A 50 2.73 15.65 -4.01
N ASN A 51 4.01 15.37 -3.72
CA ASN A 51 4.67 14.19 -4.25
C ASN A 51 4.17 12.94 -3.49
N PRO A 52 3.49 11.98 -4.14
CA PRO A 52 3.01 10.78 -3.46
C PRO A 52 4.15 9.94 -2.88
N HIS A 53 5.38 10.04 -3.42
CA HIS A 53 6.55 9.30 -2.95
C HIS A 53 7.28 9.94 -1.78
N ASN A 54 6.84 11.10 -1.30
CA ASN A 54 7.40 11.69 -0.10
C ASN A 54 6.95 10.88 1.13
N PRO A 55 7.85 10.21 1.88
CA PRO A 55 7.47 9.42 3.04
C PRO A 55 6.83 10.26 4.15
N TRP A 56 7.14 11.56 4.23
CA TRP A 56 6.57 12.48 5.24
C TRP A 56 5.06 12.72 5.09
N ASN A 57 4.46 12.31 3.96
CA ASN A 57 3.02 12.37 3.76
C ASN A 57 2.27 11.23 4.47
N TYR A 58 2.99 10.25 5.01
CA TYR A 58 2.44 9.05 5.65
C TYR A 58 2.98 8.89 7.06
N ASP A 59 2.20 8.20 7.90
CA ASP A 59 2.65 7.79 9.22
C ASP A 59 3.45 6.47 9.14
N LEU A 60 3.18 5.65 8.12
CA LEU A 60 3.85 4.38 7.89
C LEU A 60 3.92 4.05 6.38
N VAL A 61 5.09 3.60 5.92
CA VAL A 61 5.31 3.07 4.57
C VAL A 61 5.74 1.61 4.70
N ILE A 62 4.99 0.69 4.08
CA ILE A 62 5.24 -0.75 4.16
C ILE A 62 5.47 -1.32 2.77
N SER A 63 6.55 -2.10 2.62
CA SER A 63 6.77 -2.94 1.45
C SER A 63 6.23 -4.35 1.70
N THR A 64 5.36 -4.85 0.83
CA THR A 64 4.78 -6.21 0.94
C THR A 64 5.61 -7.26 0.19
N ASP A 65 6.86 -6.97 -0.15
CA ASP A 65 7.71 -7.88 -0.92
C ASP A 65 8.14 -9.11 -0.13
N GLN A 66 8.45 -8.91 1.15
CA GLN A 66 8.98 -9.92 2.07
C GLN A 66 8.02 -10.18 3.25
N LEU A 67 6.78 -9.70 3.14
CA LEU A 67 5.76 -9.85 4.18
C LEU A 67 4.59 -10.67 3.66
N THR A 68 4.07 -11.55 4.51
CA THR A 68 2.73 -12.11 4.30
C THR A 68 1.68 -11.01 4.51
N LEU A 69 0.46 -11.25 4.02
CA LEU A 69 -0.66 -10.33 4.22
C LEU A 69 -0.94 -10.12 5.72
N ASP A 70 -0.90 -11.19 6.52
CA ASP A 70 -1.12 -11.12 7.96
C ASP A 70 -0.03 -10.32 8.68
N GLN A 71 1.23 -10.48 8.28
CA GLN A 71 2.33 -9.70 8.82
C GLN A 71 2.17 -8.20 8.52
N ALA A 72 1.83 -7.86 7.27
CA ALA A 72 1.58 -6.47 6.88
C ALA A 72 0.38 -5.88 7.62
N ALA A 73 -0.72 -6.62 7.75
CA ALA A 73 -1.90 -6.22 8.49
C ALA A 73 -1.57 -5.99 9.97
N ASN A 74 -0.84 -6.91 10.61
CA ASN A 74 -0.42 -6.79 11.99
C ASN A 74 0.44 -5.53 12.21
N LEU A 75 1.39 -5.22 11.33
CA LEU A 75 2.17 -3.98 11.43
C LEU A 75 1.29 -2.73 11.39
N ILE A 76 0.28 -2.71 10.51
CA ILE A 76 -0.66 -1.58 10.40
C ILE A 76 -1.51 -1.45 11.67
N ILE A 77 -2.02 -2.57 12.19
CA ILE A 77 -2.81 -2.60 13.43
C ILE A 77 -1.97 -2.11 14.62
N GLN A 78 -0.73 -2.58 14.75
CA GLN A 78 0.16 -2.13 15.81
C GLN A 78 0.46 -0.62 15.71
N ALA A 79 0.78 -0.12 14.51
CA ALA A 79 0.97 1.30 14.29
C ALA A 79 -0.28 2.12 14.63
N TYR A 80 -1.46 1.60 14.32
CA TYR A 80 -2.74 2.22 14.68
C TYR A 80 -2.92 2.33 16.19
N LEU A 81 -2.73 1.22 16.92
CA LEU A 81 -2.87 1.17 18.37
C LEU A 81 -1.85 2.03 19.12
N ILE A 82 -0.65 2.20 18.56
CA ILE A 82 0.37 3.11 19.10
C ILE A 82 -0.07 4.56 18.89
N LYS A 83 -0.59 4.90 17.71
CA LYS A 83 -1.04 6.26 17.38
C LYS A 83 -2.34 6.66 18.11
N PHE A 84 -3.19 5.69 18.44
CA PHE A 84 -4.48 5.89 19.12
C PHE A 84 -4.61 5.01 20.38
N PRO A 85 -3.88 5.31 21.47
CA PRO A 85 -3.83 4.45 22.66
C PRO A 85 -5.19 4.19 23.31
N GLN A 86 -6.11 5.15 23.24
CA GLN A 86 -7.48 5.04 23.77
C GLN A 86 -8.31 3.92 23.11
N GLU A 87 -7.93 3.49 21.90
CA GLU A 87 -8.64 2.47 21.13
C GLU A 87 -8.11 1.04 21.36
N LYS A 88 -7.15 0.85 22.29
CA LYS A 88 -6.63 -0.48 22.62
C LYS A 88 -7.66 -1.42 23.25
N LYS A 89 -8.57 -0.90 24.06
CA LYS A 89 -9.60 -1.70 24.75
C LYS A 89 -10.65 -2.34 23.82
N PRO A 90 -11.19 -1.67 22.78
CA PRO A 90 -12.22 -2.26 21.91
C PRO A 90 -11.74 -3.34 20.92
N LEU A 91 -10.45 -3.43 20.59
CA LEU A 91 -9.95 -4.40 19.59
C LEU A 91 -9.59 -5.77 20.17
N ALA A 92 -9.21 -5.84 21.45
CA ALA A 92 -8.88 -7.11 22.13
C ALA A 92 -10.09 -8.05 22.28
N ASN A 93 -11.32 -7.53 22.20
CA ASN A 93 -12.56 -8.29 22.38
C ASN A 93 -13.20 -8.75 21.06
N LYS A 94 -12.51 -8.62 19.91
CA LYS A 94 -13.08 -8.87 18.57
C LYS A 94 -12.25 -9.84 17.71
N ILE A 95 -11.28 -10.54 18.30
CA ILE A 95 -10.46 -11.56 17.64
C ILE A 95 -10.74 -12.90 18.31
#